data_AF-A0A259LNF0-F1
#
_entry.id   AF-A0A259LNF0-F1
#
_cell.length_a   1.000
_cell.length_b   1.000
_cell.length_c   1.000
_cell.angle_alpha   90.00
_cell.angle_beta   90.00
_cell.angle_gamma   90.00
#
_symmetry.space_group_name_H-M   'P 1'
#
loop_
_entity.id
_entity.type
_entity.pdbx_description
1 polymer ?
#
loop_
_entity_poly.entity_id
_entity_poly.type
_entity_poly.pdbx_seq_one_letter_code
_entity_poly.pdbx_strand_id
1 'polypeptide(L)'
;CLLTPTRNPSLGRNDIEQMVSEVLGMDRVLWLNHGYLAGDDTDSHIDTLARFVAPDHICYVACPDPDDEHYGALKAMEEELREFRQADGAPYTLTALPWPDPIHDEDGERLPATYANFLIINGAVLLPVYQVPQDEDASQTMLTLFPDREIVAIPCRPLIHQHGSLHCVTMQIPEGVVSL
;
A
#
# COMPACT_ATOMS: atom_id res chain seq x y z
N CYS A 1 0.21 -9.75 7.82
CA CYS A 1 0.45 -8.97 9.05
C CYS A 1 -0.46 -9.34 10.23
N LEU A 2 -1.76 -9.00 10.26
CA LEU A 2 -2.57 -9.03 11.51
C LEU A 2 -2.68 -10.39 12.24
N LEU A 3 -2.68 -11.51 11.51
CA LEU A 3 -2.83 -12.87 12.06
C LEU A 3 -1.50 -13.61 12.26
N THR A 4 -0.35 -12.93 12.08
CA THR A 4 0.94 -13.57 12.34
C THR A 4 1.08 -13.88 13.84
N PRO A 5 1.67 -15.03 14.22
CA PRO A 5 1.87 -15.39 15.63
C PRO A 5 2.71 -14.39 16.42
N THR A 6 3.52 -13.56 15.76
CA THR A 6 4.39 -12.57 16.40
C THR A 6 3.67 -11.26 16.78
N ARG A 7 2.40 -11.09 16.38
CA ARG A 7 1.56 -9.95 16.82
C ARG A 7 0.71 -10.36 18.02
N ASN A 8 -0.49 -10.88 17.77
CA ASN A 8 -1.46 -11.21 18.82
C ASN A 8 -1.77 -12.72 18.80
N PRO A 9 -0.87 -13.59 19.29
CA PRO A 9 -1.01 -15.05 19.12
C PRO A 9 -2.23 -15.66 19.81
N SER A 10 -2.85 -14.96 20.76
CA SER A 10 -4.06 -15.40 21.45
C SER A 10 -5.36 -14.95 20.79
N LEU A 11 -5.29 -14.10 19.75
CA LEU A 11 -6.47 -13.53 19.10
C LEU A 11 -6.71 -14.19 17.74
N GLY A 12 -7.94 -14.63 17.51
CA GLY A 12 -8.41 -15.03 16.20
C GLY A 12 -8.88 -13.83 15.38
N ARG A 13 -9.25 -14.11 14.12
CA ARG A 13 -9.75 -13.09 13.19
C ARG A 13 -10.94 -12.29 13.76
N ASN A 14 -11.94 -12.96 14.30
CA ASN A 14 -13.13 -12.30 14.86
C ASN A 14 -12.78 -11.39 16.05
N ASP A 15 -11.83 -11.80 16.90
CA ASP A 15 -11.39 -10.99 18.04
C ASP A 15 -10.70 -9.71 17.57
N ILE A 16 -9.88 -9.80 16.52
CA ILE A 16 -9.22 -8.65 15.90
C ILE A 16 -10.25 -7.74 15.23
N GLU A 17 -11.21 -8.30 14.46
CA GLU A 17 -12.27 -7.51 13.83
C GLU A 17 -13.09 -6.73 14.87
N GLN A 18 -13.47 -7.39 15.98
CA GLN A 18 -14.18 -6.74 17.07
C GLN A 18 -13.34 -5.63 17.71
N MET A 19 -12.09 -5.91 18.08
CA MET A 19 -11.20 -4.93 18.71
C MET A 19 -11.04 -3.69 17.83
N VAL A 20 -10.75 -3.87 16.55
CA VAL A 20 -10.52 -2.74 15.64
C VAL A 20 -11.83 -1.99 15.38
N SER A 21 -12.99 -2.66 15.38
CA SER A 21 -14.30 -1.99 15.30
C SER A 21 -14.56 -1.10 16.51
N GLU A 22 -14.29 -1.60 17.72
CA GLU A 22 -14.46 -0.84 18.96
C GLU A 22 -13.51 0.37 19.06
N VAL A 23 -12.26 0.21 18.61
CA VAL A 23 -11.22 1.25 18.74
C VAL A 23 -11.27 2.28 17.59
N LEU A 24 -11.46 1.84 16.35
CA LEU A 24 -11.43 2.69 15.17
C LEU A 24 -12.82 3.08 14.64
N GLY A 25 -13.90 2.49 15.19
CA GLY A 25 -15.26 2.78 14.76
C GLY A 25 -15.61 2.26 13.37
N MET A 26 -14.91 1.24 12.88
CA MET A 26 -15.18 0.64 11.57
C MET A 26 -16.30 -0.40 11.63
N ASP A 27 -17.10 -0.47 10.56
CA ASP A 27 -18.20 -1.44 10.45
C ASP A 27 -17.77 -2.77 9.82
N ARG A 28 -16.68 -2.77 9.04
CA ARG A 28 -16.26 -3.92 8.22
C ARG A 28 -14.74 -3.98 8.04
N VAL A 29 -14.22 -5.20 7.86
CA VAL A 29 -12.83 -5.45 7.48
C VAL A 29 -12.77 -6.23 6.17
N LEU A 30 -11.98 -5.73 5.23
CA LEU A 30 -11.63 -6.43 4.00
C LEU A 30 -10.26 -7.07 4.19
N TRP A 31 -10.18 -8.39 4.08
CA TRP A 31 -8.97 -9.16 4.36
C TRP A 31 -8.34 -9.66 3.06
N LEU A 32 -7.13 -9.19 2.78
CA LEU A 32 -6.25 -9.81 1.79
C LEU A 32 -5.45 -10.92 2.47
N ASN A 33 -5.41 -12.09 1.85
CA ASN A 33 -4.59 -13.21 2.30
C ASN A 33 -3.35 -13.40 1.43
N HIS A 34 -3.27 -12.67 0.32
CA HIS A 34 -2.17 -12.70 -0.63
C HIS A 34 -1.53 -11.31 -0.79
N GLY A 35 -0.32 -11.31 -1.36
CA GLY A 35 0.51 -10.13 -1.57
C GLY A 35 1.61 -10.01 -0.52
N TYR A 36 2.83 -9.77 -1.01
CA TYR A 36 4.01 -9.43 -0.21
C TYR A 36 5.00 -8.69 -1.09
N LEU A 37 6.04 -8.10 -0.50
CA LEU A 37 7.22 -7.58 -1.20
C LEU A 37 8.47 -8.21 -0.59
N ALA A 38 9.44 -8.59 -1.42
CA ALA A 38 10.76 -9.02 -0.97
C ALA A 38 11.48 -7.86 -0.29
N GLY A 39 12.23 -8.16 0.76
CA GLY A 39 12.85 -7.16 1.62
C GLY A 39 11.88 -6.44 2.55
N ASP A 40 10.59 -6.76 2.55
CA ASP A 40 9.66 -6.27 3.57
C ASP A 40 9.89 -6.98 4.91
N ASP A 41 10.06 -6.21 5.98
CA ASP A 41 10.27 -6.70 7.34
C ASP A 41 9.00 -6.59 8.21
N THR A 42 7.87 -6.19 7.62
CA THR A 42 6.64 -5.85 8.35
C THR A 42 5.60 -6.96 8.41
N ASP A 43 5.91 -8.16 7.88
CA ASP A 43 4.95 -9.24 7.63
C ASP A 43 3.84 -8.83 6.63
N SER A 44 4.18 -8.09 5.56
CA SER A 44 3.27 -7.65 4.50
C SER A 44 2.23 -6.66 4.98
N HIS A 45 2.68 -5.47 5.39
CA HIS A 45 1.78 -4.36 5.67
C HIS A 45 0.99 -3.93 4.44
N ILE A 46 -0.29 -3.59 4.66
CA ILE A 46 -1.21 -3.19 3.58
C ILE A 46 -0.77 -1.91 2.88
N ASP A 47 -0.04 -1.03 3.57
CA ASP A 47 0.38 0.27 3.06
C ASP A 47 1.45 0.19 1.95
N THR A 48 2.05 -0.98 1.73
CA THR A 48 2.97 -1.26 0.63
C THR A 48 2.30 -1.99 -0.53
N LEU A 49 1.05 -2.45 -0.37
CA LEU A 49 0.34 -3.34 -1.29
C LEU A 49 -0.90 -2.72 -1.93
N ALA A 50 -1.81 -2.15 -1.13
CA ALA A 50 -3.07 -1.59 -1.63
C ALA A 50 -3.55 -0.41 -0.77
N ARG A 51 -4.11 0.61 -1.42
CA ARG A 51 -4.52 1.87 -0.76
C ARG A 51 -5.85 2.34 -1.28
N PHE A 52 -6.72 2.80 -0.37
CA PHE A 52 -7.86 3.61 -0.76
C PHE A 52 -7.38 4.97 -1.28
N VAL A 53 -7.86 5.34 -2.46
CA VAL A 53 -7.65 6.66 -3.07
C VAL A 53 -8.95 7.47 -3.11
N ALA A 54 -10.09 6.78 -3.04
CA ALA A 54 -11.43 7.31 -2.80
C ALA A 54 -12.24 6.27 -2.00
N PRO A 55 -13.43 6.61 -1.45
CA PRO A 55 -14.26 5.66 -0.71
C PRO A 55 -14.61 4.37 -1.49
N ASP A 56 -14.68 4.46 -2.81
CA ASP A 56 -15.07 3.39 -3.75
C ASP A 56 -13.91 2.93 -4.65
N HIS A 57 -12.69 3.44 -4.45
CA HIS A 57 -11.55 3.20 -5.35
C HIS A 57 -10.29 2.81 -4.58
N ILE A 58 -9.73 1.66 -4.96
CA ILE A 58 -8.48 1.13 -4.42
C ILE A 58 -7.42 1.13 -5.54
N CYS A 59 -6.24 1.69 -5.27
CA CYS A 59 -5.06 1.41 -6.08
C CYS A 59 -4.23 0.30 -5.43
N TYR A 60 -3.53 -0.51 -6.23
CA TYR A 60 -2.80 -1.67 -5.72
C TYR A 60 -1.57 -1.99 -6.56
N VAL A 61 -0.61 -2.68 -5.97
CA VAL A 61 0.61 -3.12 -6.65
C VAL A 61 0.30 -4.34 -7.50
N ALA A 62 0.72 -4.32 -8.76
CA ALA A 62 0.61 -5.47 -9.67
C ALA A 62 1.98 -5.74 -10.31
N CYS A 63 2.40 -7.00 -10.31
CA CYS A 63 3.59 -7.43 -11.06
C CYS A 63 3.14 -8.07 -12.39
N PRO A 64 3.52 -7.51 -13.54
CA PRO A 64 3.11 -8.04 -14.84
C PRO A 64 3.99 -9.20 -15.34
N ASP A 65 5.19 -9.37 -14.78
CA ASP A 65 6.20 -10.33 -15.25
C ASP A 65 5.99 -11.72 -14.61
N PRO A 66 5.58 -12.75 -15.37
CA PRO A 66 5.38 -14.10 -14.83
C PRO A 66 6.64 -14.77 -14.26
N ASP A 67 7.82 -14.29 -14.62
CA ASP A 67 9.10 -14.82 -14.16
C ASP A 67 9.62 -14.12 -12.88
N ASP A 68 8.97 -13.05 -12.43
CA ASP A 68 9.23 -12.39 -11.14
C ASP A 68 8.59 -13.18 -9.98
N GLU A 69 9.32 -13.35 -8.89
CA GLU A 69 8.86 -14.07 -7.69
C GLU A 69 7.53 -13.55 -7.12
N HIS A 70 7.23 -12.26 -7.31
CA HIS A 70 6.03 -11.63 -6.77
C HIS A 70 4.77 -11.90 -7.61
N TYR A 71 4.92 -12.33 -8.87
CA TYR A 71 3.82 -12.43 -9.81
C TYR A 71 2.66 -13.24 -9.26
N GLY A 72 2.94 -14.45 -8.76
CA GLY A 72 1.91 -15.35 -8.26
C GLY A 72 1.13 -14.75 -7.08
N ALA A 73 1.84 -14.17 -6.10
CA ALA A 73 1.24 -13.61 -4.90
C ALA A 73 0.44 -12.32 -5.20
N LEU A 74 1.00 -11.41 -6.00
CA LEU A 74 0.32 -10.16 -6.34
C LEU A 74 -0.86 -10.37 -7.28
N LYS A 75 -0.80 -11.35 -8.18
CA LYS A 75 -1.95 -11.73 -9.01
C LYS A 75 -3.07 -12.34 -8.17
N ALA A 76 -2.76 -13.20 -7.20
CA ALA A 76 -3.76 -13.72 -6.28
C ALA A 76 -4.41 -12.60 -5.44
N MET A 77 -3.62 -11.63 -4.99
CA MET A 77 -4.12 -10.43 -4.31
C MET A 77 -5.05 -9.61 -5.20
N GLU A 78 -4.70 -9.43 -6.48
CA GLU A 78 -5.57 -8.75 -7.46
C GLU A 78 -6.94 -9.44 -7.59
N GLU A 79 -6.97 -10.78 -7.64
CA GLU A 79 -8.25 -11.51 -7.68
C GLU A 79 -9.06 -11.34 -6.39
N GLU A 80 -8.42 -11.33 -5.21
CA GLU A 80 -9.10 -11.01 -3.94
C GLU A 80 -9.70 -9.59 -3.95
N LEU A 81 -8.96 -8.60 -4.44
CA LEU A 81 -9.43 -7.22 -4.57
C LEU A 81 -10.66 -7.12 -5.49
N ARG A 82 -10.68 -7.89 -6.59
CA ARG A 82 -11.83 -7.95 -7.51
C ARG A 82 -13.07 -8.59 -6.89
N GLU A 83 -12.91 -9.41 -5.86
CA GLU A 83 -14.02 -10.00 -5.11
C GLU A 83 -14.59 -9.06 -4.04
N PHE A 84 -13.82 -8.08 -3.58
CA PHE A 84 -14.29 -7.13 -2.58
C PHE A 84 -15.50 -6.32 -3.06
N ARG A 85 -16.39 -6.04 -2.12
CA ARG A 85 -17.62 -5.27 -2.34
C ARG A 85 -17.74 -4.13 -1.35
N GLN A 86 -18.25 -3.01 -1.82
CA GLN A 86 -18.69 -1.87 -1.04
C GLN A 86 -19.87 -2.28 -0.13
N ALA A 87 -20.30 -1.39 0.76
CA ALA A 87 -21.38 -1.66 1.71
C ALA A 87 -22.74 -1.91 1.01
N ASP A 88 -22.94 -1.31 -0.15
CA ASP A 88 -24.12 -1.46 -0.99
C ASP A 88 -24.05 -2.69 -1.93
N GLY A 89 -22.94 -3.45 -1.89
CA GLY A 89 -22.72 -4.61 -2.73
C GLY A 89 -22.12 -4.32 -4.11
N ALA A 90 -21.79 -3.06 -4.45
CA ALA A 90 -21.07 -2.73 -5.67
C ALA A 90 -19.59 -3.16 -5.58
N PRO A 91 -18.91 -3.49 -6.70
CA PRO A 91 -17.46 -3.69 -6.69
C PRO A 91 -16.72 -2.39 -6.41
N TYR A 92 -15.49 -2.50 -5.92
CA TYR A 92 -14.56 -1.36 -5.89
C TYR A 92 -14.01 -1.08 -7.29
N THR A 93 -13.78 0.19 -7.61
CA THR A 93 -12.92 0.57 -8.74
C THR A 93 -11.49 0.22 -8.37
N LEU A 94 -10.75 -0.39 -9.31
CA LEU A 94 -9.38 -0.85 -9.08
C LEU A 94 -8.42 -0.24 -10.09
N THR A 95 -7.30 0.30 -9.62
CA THR A 95 -6.20 0.78 -10.48
C THR A 95 -4.89 0.13 -10.08
N ALA A 96 -4.32 -0.65 -10.99
CA ALA A 96 -2.97 -1.18 -10.83
C ALA A 96 -1.95 -0.03 -10.88
N LEU A 97 -1.02 -0.02 -9.93
CA LEU A 97 0.14 0.85 -9.93
C LEU A 97 1.28 0.19 -10.73
N PRO A 98 2.15 0.99 -11.39
CA PRO A 98 3.31 0.46 -12.08
C PRO A 98 4.22 -0.38 -11.17
N TRP A 99 4.85 -1.40 -11.76
CA TRP A 99 5.84 -2.24 -11.09
C TRP A 99 7.24 -1.65 -11.31
N PRO A 100 7.93 -1.14 -10.27
CA PRO A 100 9.28 -0.61 -10.45
C PRO A 100 10.25 -1.75 -10.80
N ASP A 101 11.27 -1.44 -11.60
CA ASP A 101 12.38 -2.38 -11.81
C ASP A 101 12.98 -2.81 -10.46
N PRO A 102 13.40 -4.09 -10.30
CA PRO A 102 13.97 -4.57 -9.06
C PRO A 102 15.20 -3.76 -8.63
N ILE A 103 15.20 -3.31 -7.39
CA ILE A 103 16.33 -2.60 -6.76
C ILE A 103 16.92 -3.54 -5.71
N HIS A 104 18.24 -3.62 -5.69
CA HIS A 104 18.98 -4.44 -4.73
C HIS A 104 19.94 -3.57 -3.93
N ASP A 105 20.25 -3.99 -2.71
CA ASP A 105 21.30 -3.40 -1.89
C ASP A 105 22.72 -3.91 -2.26
N GLU A 106 23.72 -3.54 -1.46
CA GLU A 106 25.10 -3.96 -1.67
C GLU A 106 25.33 -5.47 -1.47
N ASP A 107 24.49 -6.15 -0.70
CA ASP A 107 24.56 -7.59 -0.44
C ASP A 107 23.77 -8.41 -1.47
N GLY A 108 23.04 -7.73 -2.37
CA GLY A 108 22.24 -8.33 -3.43
C GLY A 108 20.82 -8.69 -3.01
N GLU A 109 20.38 -8.23 -1.84
CA GLU A 109 19.02 -8.43 -1.36
C GLU A 109 18.07 -7.45 -2.04
N ARG A 110 16.89 -7.93 -2.44
CA ARG A 110 15.88 -7.11 -3.11
C ARG A 110 15.19 -6.19 -2.11
N LEU A 111 15.15 -4.91 -2.43
CA LEU A 111 14.52 -3.88 -1.59
C LEU A 111 13.03 -3.73 -1.90
N PRO A 112 12.18 -3.39 -0.91
CA PRO A 112 10.73 -3.31 -1.06
C PRO A 112 10.28 -1.98 -1.70
N ALA A 113 10.75 -1.70 -2.91
CA ALA A 113 10.33 -0.53 -3.68
C ALA A 113 8.86 -0.65 -4.12
N THR A 114 8.02 0.34 -3.80
CA THR A 114 6.60 0.35 -4.18
C THR A 114 6.02 1.76 -4.22
N TYR A 115 5.32 2.08 -5.31
CA TYR A 115 4.60 3.35 -5.42
C TYR A 115 3.38 3.44 -4.50
N ALA A 116 2.89 2.33 -3.94
CA ALA A 116 1.73 2.32 -3.04
C ALA A 116 2.00 3.00 -1.68
N ASN A 117 3.28 3.18 -1.32
CA ASN A 117 3.68 3.77 -0.05
C ASN A 117 3.75 5.31 -0.09
N PHE A 118 2.80 5.92 -0.80
CA PHE A 118 2.62 7.37 -0.89
C PHE A 118 1.92 7.95 0.35
N LEU A 119 2.02 9.28 0.52
CA LEU A 119 1.33 10.03 1.56
C LEU A 119 0.39 11.07 0.94
N ILE A 120 -0.87 11.05 1.36
CA ILE A 120 -1.85 12.10 1.02
C ILE A 120 -1.79 13.19 2.09
N ILE A 121 -1.59 14.43 1.66
CA ILE A 121 -1.64 15.62 2.52
C ILE A 121 -2.65 16.64 1.97
N ASN A 122 -2.89 17.73 2.70
CA ASN A 122 -3.76 18.81 2.22
C ASN A 122 -3.21 19.39 0.91
N GLY A 123 -3.96 19.25 -0.17
CA GLY A 123 -3.63 19.79 -1.50
C GLY A 123 -2.58 19.02 -2.31
N ALA A 124 -1.96 17.96 -1.77
CA ALA A 124 -0.90 17.24 -2.48
C ALA A 124 -0.85 15.74 -2.13
N VAL A 125 -0.12 14.98 -2.95
CA VAL A 125 0.29 13.60 -2.69
C VAL A 125 1.80 13.51 -2.85
N LEU A 126 2.49 13.06 -1.80
CA LEU A 126 3.93 12.77 -1.84
C LEU A 126 4.12 11.34 -2.33
N LEU A 127 4.66 11.20 -3.54
CA LEU A 127 4.88 9.92 -4.22
C LEU A 127 6.35 9.49 -4.07
N PRO A 128 6.66 8.34 -3.46
CA PRO A 128 8.02 7.83 -3.47
C PRO A 128 8.47 7.50 -4.91
N VAL A 129 9.69 7.90 -5.27
CA VAL A 129 10.32 7.57 -6.57
C VAL A 129 11.71 6.98 -6.37
N TYR A 130 12.16 6.18 -7.33
CA TYR A 130 13.30 5.27 -7.14
C TYR A 130 14.41 5.38 -8.19
N GLN A 131 14.35 6.39 -9.06
CA GLN A 131 15.26 6.61 -10.20
C GLN A 131 15.21 5.45 -11.19
N VAL A 132 13.99 5.00 -11.50
CA VAL A 132 13.71 3.98 -12.52
C VAL A 132 12.70 4.55 -13.53
N PRO A 133 12.64 4.03 -14.78
CA PRO A 133 11.76 4.59 -15.81
C PRO A 133 10.28 4.64 -15.39
N GLN A 134 9.83 3.72 -14.55
CA GLN A 134 8.45 3.60 -14.08
C GLN A 134 8.02 4.74 -13.14
N ASP A 135 8.95 5.56 -12.65
CA ASP A 135 8.62 6.71 -11.80
C ASP A 135 7.69 7.71 -12.53
N GLU A 136 7.87 7.86 -13.84
CA GLU A 136 7.03 8.73 -14.67
C GLU A 136 5.62 8.15 -14.82
N ASP A 137 5.52 6.87 -15.17
CA ASP A 137 4.22 6.19 -15.30
C ASP A 137 3.45 6.19 -13.97
N ALA A 138 4.16 6.06 -12.85
CA ALA A 138 3.59 6.15 -11.52
C ALA A 138 3.03 7.56 -11.27
N SER A 139 3.80 8.59 -11.61
CA SER A 139 3.37 9.98 -11.47
C SER A 139 2.12 10.29 -12.30
N GLN A 140 2.06 9.82 -13.56
CA GLN A 140 0.88 10.00 -14.42
C GLN A 140 -0.35 9.25 -13.91
N THR A 141 -0.15 8.04 -13.38
CA THR A 141 -1.21 7.27 -12.73
C THR A 141 -1.76 8.04 -11.52
N MET A 142 -0.89 8.56 -10.66
CA MET A 142 -1.29 9.31 -9.47
C MET A 142 -1.99 10.64 -9.81
N LEU A 143 -1.58 11.33 -10.89
CA LEU A 143 -2.28 12.51 -11.39
C LEU A 143 -3.73 12.19 -11.81
N THR A 144 -3.95 11.01 -12.40
CA THR A 144 -5.29 10.56 -12.78
C THR A 144 -6.13 10.20 -11.55
N LEU A 145 -5.51 9.60 -10.52
CA LEU A 145 -6.19 9.22 -9.28
C LEU A 145 -6.50 10.44 -8.39
N PHE A 146 -5.70 11.50 -8.47
CA PHE A 146 -5.84 12.71 -7.64
C PHE A 146 -5.81 13.99 -8.49
N PRO A 147 -6.82 14.22 -9.34
CA PRO A 147 -6.81 15.33 -10.30
C PRO A 147 -6.78 16.72 -9.67
N ASP A 148 -7.25 16.84 -8.41
CA ASP A 148 -7.31 18.10 -7.67
C ASP A 148 -6.13 18.29 -6.69
N ARG A 149 -5.07 17.47 -6.81
CA ARG A 149 -3.89 17.53 -5.92
C ARG A 149 -2.60 17.62 -6.72
N GLU A 150 -1.64 18.32 -6.16
CA GLU A 150 -0.27 18.30 -6.67
C GLU A 150 0.39 16.94 -6.39
N ILE A 151 1.02 16.32 -7.39
CA ILE A 151 1.83 15.12 -7.20
C ILE A 151 3.29 15.52 -7.06
N VAL A 152 3.86 15.28 -5.88
CA VAL A 152 5.23 15.65 -5.54
C VAL A 152 6.07 14.39 -5.43
N ALA A 153 6.99 14.20 -6.38
CA ALA A 153 7.92 13.07 -6.39
C ALA A 153 9.02 13.25 -5.33
N ILE A 154 9.20 12.26 -4.47
CA ILE A 154 10.20 12.26 -3.39
C ILE A 154 11.18 11.10 -3.60
N PRO A 155 12.49 11.37 -3.78
CA PRO A 155 13.49 10.30 -3.90
C PRO A 155 13.57 9.45 -2.63
N CYS A 156 13.15 8.18 -2.71
CA CYS A 156 13.00 7.30 -1.55
C CYS A 156 13.93 6.10 -1.55
N ARG A 157 14.90 6.00 -2.48
CA ARG A 157 15.94 4.96 -2.42
C ARG A 157 16.61 4.87 -1.04
N PRO A 158 17.04 5.99 -0.40
CA PRO A 158 17.66 5.91 0.92
C PRO A 158 16.75 5.32 2.01
N LEU A 159 15.43 5.47 1.88
CA LEU A 159 14.47 4.91 2.84
C LEU A 159 14.33 3.40 2.67
N ILE A 160 14.20 2.91 1.42
CA ILE A 160 13.99 1.48 1.17
C ILE A 160 15.22 0.63 1.49
N HIS A 161 16.42 1.23 1.59
CA HIS A 161 17.60 0.59 2.19
C HIS A 161 17.43 0.27 3.69
N GLN A 162 16.38 0.79 4.32
CA GLN A 162 15.95 0.45 5.68
C GLN A 162 14.56 -0.22 5.66
N HIS A 163 14.21 -0.89 4.55
CA HIS A 163 13.02 -1.73 4.36
C HIS A 163 11.65 -1.01 4.46
N GLY A 164 11.64 0.31 4.58
CA GLY A 164 10.43 1.15 4.58
C GLY A 164 10.47 2.25 3.53
N SER A 165 9.31 2.82 3.17
CA SER A 165 9.26 3.97 2.26
C SER A 165 8.60 5.18 2.90
N LEU A 166 8.17 6.14 2.08
CA LEU A 166 7.73 7.47 2.53
C LEU A 166 6.60 7.43 3.54
N HIS A 167 5.55 6.65 3.31
CA HIS A 167 4.39 6.60 4.21
C HIS A 167 4.78 6.08 5.60
N CYS A 168 5.68 5.09 5.67
CA CYS A 168 6.10 4.43 6.92
C CYS A 168 6.73 5.38 7.94
N VAL A 169 7.27 6.52 7.51
CA VAL A 169 7.93 7.51 8.38
C VAL A 169 7.04 8.71 8.73
N THR A 170 5.74 8.61 8.45
CA THR A 170 4.79 9.72 8.59
C THR A 170 3.55 9.31 9.36
N MET A 171 2.90 10.29 9.99
CA MET A 171 1.59 10.11 10.62
C MET A 171 0.81 11.43 10.53
N GLN A 172 -0.33 11.41 9.86
CA GLN A 172 -1.19 12.57 9.74
C GLN A 172 -1.95 12.84 11.04
N ILE A 173 -2.08 14.12 11.39
CA ILE A 173 -2.92 14.59 12.48
C ILE A 173 -4.10 15.36 11.85
N PRO A 174 -5.35 14.89 12.01
CA PRO A 174 -6.51 15.58 11.47
C PRO A 174 -6.66 17.00 12.02
N GLU A 175 -7.26 17.89 11.23
CA GLU A 175 -7.58 19.25 11.65
C GLU A 175 -8.43 19.25 12.94
N GLY A 176 -8.08 20.14 13.88
CA GLY A 176 -8.76 20.27 15.17
C GLY A 176 -8.21 19.38 16.29
N VAL A 177 -7.32 18.41 16.00
CA VAL A 177 -6.70 17.57 17.04
C VAL A 177 -5.56 18.30 17.77
N VAL A 178 -4.77 19.08 17.03
CA VAL A 178 -3.71 19.93 17.57
C VAL A 178 -4.03 21.40 17.33
N SER A 179 -3.79 22.23 18.34
CA SER A 179 -3.73 23.69 18.19
C SER A 179 -2.27 24.09 18.02
N LEU A 180 -1.92 24.54 16.82
CA LEU A 180 -0.59 25.07 16.48
C LEU A 180 -0.47 26.55 16.88
#